data_AF-A0A1F6VII1-F1
#
_entry.id   AF-A0A1F6VII1-F1
#
_cell.length_a   1.000
_cell.length_b   1.000
_cell.length_c   1.000
_cell.angle_alpha   90.00
_cell.angle_beta   90.00
_cell.angle_gamma   90.00
#
_symmetry.space_group_name_H-M   'P 1'
#
loop_
_entity.id
_entity.type
_entity.pdbx_description
1 polymer ?
#
loop_
_entity_poly.entity_id
_entity_poly.type
_entity_poly.pdbx_seq_one_letter_code
_entity_poly.pdbx_strand_id
1 'polypeptide(L)'
;MLEALRQSAADVRTVDDYKEWTKANLRSILPHQAMISGWGHRHAGGVGLDLMVTVDFPAEHLDKIRNRVGALDTPILWRWLVTEKPVTFDADNPWPDAPPQWLESFRGFGLRNVLAHAQWDTERVAGLITACIACRPRLEITKRNSLPNSCPCCTRSSVA
;
A
#
# COMPACT_ATOMS: atom_id res chain seq x y z
N MET A 1 -1.30 -4.23 -21.26
CA MET A 1 -1.59 -4.52 -19.83
C MET A 1 -1.84 -3.23 -19.04
N LEU A 2 -0.89 -2.28 -18.96
CA LEU A 2 -1.09 -1.02 -18.24
C LEU A 2 -2.23 -0.16 -18.83
N GLU A 3 -2.38 -0.12 -20.15
CA GLU A 3 -3.47 0.61 -20.81
C GLU A 3 -4.86 0.04 -20.47
N ALA A 4 -5.00 -1.29 -20.51
CA ALA A 4 -6.25 -1.95 -20.09
C ALA A 4 -6.58 -1.69 -18.61
N LEU A 5 -5.56 -1.65 -17.74
CA LEU A 5 -5.74 -1.28 -16.34
C LEU A 5 -6.27 0.14 -16.21
N ARG A 6 -5.66 1.09 -16.93
CA ARG A 6 -6.08 2.50 -16.95
C ARG A 6 -7.52 2.66 -17.43
N GLN A 7 -7.90 1.96 -18.50
CA GLN A 7 -9.27 1.98 -19.01
C GLN A 7 -10.24 1.41 -17.99
N SER A 8 -9.96 0.24 -17.42
CA SER A 8 -10.84 -0.36 -16.40
C SER A 8 -10.97 0.50 -15.13
N ALA A 9 -9.94 1.28 -14.77
CA ALA A 9 -10.01 2.20 -13.65
C ALA A 9 -10.96 3.38 -13.92
N ALA A 10 -11.13 3.79 -15.19
CA ALA A 10 -12.02 4.89 -15.58
C ALA A 10 -13.51 4.55 -15.43
N ASP A 11 -13.84 3.26 -15.35
CA ASP A 11 -15.20 2.74 -15.18
C ASP A 11 -15.61 2.61 -13.71
N VAL A 12 -14.68 2.78 -12.76
CA VAL A 12 -14.97 2.75 -11.32
C VAL A 12 -15.79 3.98 -10.94
N ARG A 13 -16.98 3.78 -10.37
CA ARG A 13 -17.89 4.88 -9.98
C ARG A 13 -18.17 4.96 -8.49
N THR A 14 -18.04 3.86 -7.77
CA THR A 14 -18.33 3.79 -6.33
C THR A 14 -17.15 3.27 -5.51
N VAL A 15 -17.22 3.44 -4.19
CA VAL A 15 -16.22 2.88 -3.26
C VAL A 15 -16.19 1.36 -3.33
N ASP A 16 -17.33 0.72 -3.50
CA ASP A 16 -17.39 -0.75 -3.59
C ASP A 16 -16.84 -1.24 -4.93
N ASP A 17 -17.11 -0.54 -6.04
CA ASP A 17 -16.46 -0.82 -7.33
C ASP A 17 -14.94 -0.69 -7.20
N TYR A 18 -14.46 0.33 -6.48
CA TYR A 18 -13.02 0.54 -6.27
C TYR A 18 -12.38 -0.60 -5.48
N LYS A 19 -13.05 -1.08 -4.42
CA LYS A 19 -12.58 -2.23 -3.62
C LYS A 19 -12.51 -3.49 -4.49
N GLU A 20 -13.57 -3.79 -5.23
CA GLU A 20 -13.62 -4.98 -6.09
C GLU A 20 -12.62 -4.88 -7.26
N TRP A 21 -12.52 -3.73 -7.91
CA TRP A 21 -11.53 -3.47 -8.96
C TRP A 21 -10.09 -3.64 -8.45
N THR A 22 -9.81 -3.16 -7.23
CA THR A 22 -8.51 -3.35 -6.60
C THR A 22 -8.19 -4.84 -6.45
N LYS A 23 -9.17 -5.64 -5.99
CA LYS A 23 -9.03 -7.07 -5.78
C LYS A 23 -8.86 -7.85 -7.09
N ALA A 24 -9.65 -7.54 -8.10
CA ALA A 24 -9.70 -8.28 -9.36
C ALA A 24 -8.60 -7.85 -10.35
N ASN A 25 -8.33 -6.54 -10.45
CA ASN A 25 -7.49 -5.98 -11.50
C ASN A 25 -6.11 -5.63 -10.94
N LEU A 26 -6.05 -4.79 -9.91
CA LEU A 26 -4.78 -4.23 -9.42
C LEU A 26 -3.88 -5.30 -8.76
N ARG A 27 -4.45 -6.23 -7.97
CA ARG A 27 -3.69 -7.32 -7.32
C ARG A 27 -2.93 -8.21 -8.29
N SER A 28 -3.40 -8.35 -9.53
CA SER A 28 -2.73 -9.17 -10.54
C SER A 28 -1.39 -8.56 -10.98
N ILE A 29 -1.26 -7.24 -10.90
CA ILE A 29 -0.08 -6.49 -11.35
C ILE A 29 0.82 -6.14 -10.16
N LEU A 30 0.21 -5.71 -9.06
CA LEU A 30 0.88 -5.42 -7.80
C LEU A 30 0.32 -6.35 -6.71
N PRO A 31 0.86 -7.58 -6.56
CA PRO A 31 0.36 -8.53 -5.58
C PRO A 31 0.45 -7.98 -4.16
N HIS A 32 -0.70 -7.80 -3.52
CA HIS A 32 -0.82 -7.28 -2.16
C HIS A 32 -1.93 -8.03 -1.42
N GLN A 33 -1.85 -8.06 -0.08
CA GLN A 33 -2.88 -8.69 0.75
C GLN A 33 -3.83 -7.63 1.31
N ALA A 34 -3.32 -6.44 1.60
CA ALA A 34 -4.10 -5.33 2.14
C ALA A 34 -3.73 -4.04 1.42
N MET A 35 -4.67 -3.10 1.36
CA MET A 35 -4.44 -1.78 0.77
C MET A 35 -5.21 -0.73 1.55
N ILE A 36 -4.60 0.44 1.66
CA ILE A 36 -5.20 1.63 2.21
C ILE A 36 -4.98 2.79 1.24
N SER A 37 -6.08 3.39 0.83
CA SER A 37 -6.11 4.54 -0.05
C SER A 37 -6.80 5.69 0.66
N GLY A 38 -6.26 6.87 0.52
CA GLY A 38 -6.70 8.07 1.19
C GLY A 38 -6.81 9.23 0.21
N TRP A 39 -7.87 10.02 0.29
CA TRP A 39 -7.97 11.31 -0.37
C TRP A 39 -7.92 12.39 0.70
N GLY A 40 -7.11 13.41 0.49
CA GLY A 40 -6.87 14.45 1.48
C GLY A 40 -6.51 15.79 0.86
N HIS A 41 -6.59 16.85 1.66
CA HIS A 41 -6.11 18.18 1.29
C HIS A 41 -4.91 18.57 2.13
N ARG A 42 -4.04 19.41 1.55
CA ARG A 42 -2.93 20.00 2.27
C ARG A 42 -3.40 21.28 2.98
N HIS A 43 -3.06 21.42 4.25
CA HIS A 43 -3.28 22.64 5.02
C HIS A 43 -1.98 23.03 5.75
N ALA A 44 -1.97 24.23 6.35
CA ALA A 44 -0.77 24.77 7.02
C ALA A 44 -0.23 23.87 8.16
N GLY A 45 -1.04 22.94 8.67
CA GLY A 45 -0.67 22.00 9.73
C GLY A 45 -0.36 20.58 9.26
N GLY A 46 -0.34 20.31 7.94
CA GLY A 46 -0.06 18.98 7.39
C GLY A 46 -1.07 18.54 6.32
N VAL A 47 -1.38 17.25 6.31
CA VAL A 47 -2.37 16.64 5.41
C VAL A 47 -3.60 16.24 6.21
N GLY A 48 -4.73 16.83 5.85
CA GLY A 48 -6.05 16.40 6.31
C GLY A 48 -6.52 15.27 5.41
N LEU A 49 -7.13 14.23 5.99
CA LEU A 49 -7.66 13.09 5.25
C LEU A 49 -9.18 13.15 5.22
N ASP A 50 -9.78 13.38 4.05
CA ASP A 50 -11.23 13.54 3.90
C ASP A 50 -11.94 12.21 3.64
N LEU A 51 -11.27 11.31 2.91
CA LEU A 51 -11.79 9.99 2.61
C LEU A 51 -10.69 8.96 2.78
N MET A 52 -11.07 7.81 3.30
CA MET A 52 -10.18 6.66 3.36
C MET A 52 -10.93 5.40 2.99
N VAL A 53 -10.36 4.63 2.08
CA VAL A 53 -10.86 3.36 1.60
C VAL A 53 -9.84 2.29 1.89
N THR A 54 -10.26 1.26 2.61
CA THR A 54 -9.43 0.09 2.88
C THR A 54 -9.93 -1.12 2.09
N VAL A 55 -8.98 -1.95 1.67
CA VAL A 55 -9.23 -3.25 1.03
C VAL A 55 -8.49 -4.31 1.82
N ASP A 56 -9.24 -5.15 2.54
CA ASP A 56 -8.73 -6.23 3.39
C ASP A 56 -7.66 -5.78 4.42
N PHE A 57 -7.69 -4.50 4.81
CA PHE A 57 -6.77 -3.91 5.77
C PHE A 57 -7.24 -4.16 7.21
N PRO A 58 -6.36 -4.55 8.16
CA PRO A 58 -6.76 -4.79 9.54
C PRO A 58 -7.30 -3.52 10.20
N ALA A 59 -8.60 -3.50 10.53
CA ALA A 59 -9.26 -2.33 11.13
C ALA A 59 -8.61 -1.92 12.47
N GLU A 60 -8.23 -2.88 13.30
CA GLU A 60 -7.53 -2.62 14.56
C GLU A 60 -6.16 -1.96 14.37
N HIS A 61 -5.44 -2.29 13.28
CA HIS A 61 -4.19 -1.61 12.96
C HIS A 61 -4.46 -0.17 12.54
N LEU A 62 -5.52 0.05 11.75
CA LEU A 62 -5.92 1.36 11.27
C LEU A 62 -6.17 2.34 12.42
N ASP A 63 -6.83 1.89 13.48
CA ASP A 63 -7.11 2.73 14.65
C ASP A 63 -5.84 3.12 15.42
N LYS A 64 -4.80 2.27 15.39
CA LYS A 64 -3.50 2.58 16.02
C LYS A 64 -2.65 3.57 15.23
N ILE A 65 -2.84 3.63 13.91
CA ILE A 65 -2.06 4.53 13.03
C ILE A 65 -2.79 5.85 12.73
N ARG A 66 -4.02 6.02 13.24
CA ARG A 66 -4.74 7.29 13.19
C ARG A 66 -4.32 8.19 14.35
N ASN A 67 -4.07 9.45 14.05
CA ASN A 67 -3.90 10.46 15.09
C ASN A 67 -5.26 10.96 15.61
N ARG A 68 -5.23 11.85 16.60
CA ARG A 68 -6.43 12.42 17.25
C ARG A 68 -7.35 13.19 16.30
N VAL A 69 -6.83 13.66 15.16
CA VAL A 69 -7.60 14.39 14.14
C VAL A 69 -8.09 13.45 13.01
N GLY A 70 -7.88 12.14 13.15
CA GLY A 70 -8.35 11.13 12.20
C GLY A 70 -7.45 10.92 10.98
N ALA A 71 -6.35 11.67 10.87
CA ALA A 71 -5.37 11.51 9.80
C ALA A 71 -4.40 10.37 10.11
N LEU A 72 -3.78 9.80 9.06
CA LEU A 72 -2.75 8.78 9.22
C LEU A 72 -1.47 9.42 9.75
N ASP A 73 -0.94 8.89 10.85
CA ASP A 73 0.37 9.25 11.39
C ASP A 73 1.27 8.03 11.29
N THR A 74 1.98 7.93 10.16
CA THR A 74 2.87 6.81 9.87
C THR A 74 4.21 7.31 9.33
N PRO A 75 5.33 6.64 9.65
CA PRO A 75 6.62 6.98 9.08
C PRO A 75 6.64 6.83 7.54
N ILE A 76 5.78 5.98 6.99
CA ILE A 76 5.58 5.84 5.54
C ILE A 76 5.07 7.16 4.94
N LEU A 77 4.00 7.72 5.50
CA LEU A 77 3.41 8.97 5.01
C LEU A 77 4.39 10.13 5.16
N TRP A 78 5.03 10.27 6.32
CA TRP A 78 6.02 11.31 6.56
C TRP A 78 7.16 11.26 5.55
N ARG A 79 7.72 10.08 5.29
CA ARG A 79 8.80 9.91 4.32
C ARG A 79 8.33 10.21 2.90
N TRP A 80 7.08 9.89 2.55
CA TRP A 80 6.52 10.30 1.26
C TRP A 80 6.35 11.83 1.18
N LEU A 81 5.85 12.50 2.22
CA LEU A 81 5.70 13.96 2.24
C LEU A 81 7.02 14.70 2.05
N VAL A 82 8.11 14.15 2.58
CA VAL A 82 9.45 14.74 2.43
C VAL A 82 10.04 14.47 1.04
N THR A 83 9.82 13.28 0.49
CA THR A 83 10.52 12.85 -0.74
C THR A 83 9.71 13.03 -2.02
N GLU A 84 8.38 13.10 -1.90
CA GLU A 84 7.38 13.06 -2.97
C GLU A 84 7.64 11.94 -4.00
N LYS A 85 8.24 10.84 -3.54
CA LYS A 85 8.63 9.67 -4.36
C LYS A 85 8.00 8.40 -3.79
N PRO A 86 7.80 7.35 -4.60
CA PRO A 86 7.38 6.05 -4.08
C PRO A 86 8.28 5.60 -2.92
N VAL A 87 7.66 5.18 -1.82
CA VAL A 87 8.33 4.74 -0.59
C VAL A 87 8.17 3.24 -0.44
N THR A 88 9.27 2.54 -0.21
CA THR A 88 9.28 1.10 0.09
C THR A 88 9.76 0.85 1.51
N PHE A 89 9.07 -0.01 2.24
CA PHE A 89 9.45 -0.44 3.58
C PHE A 89 9.42 -1.96 3.67
N ASP A 90 10.39 -2.54 4.38
CA ASP A 90 10.45 -3.96 4.69
C ASP A 90 10.71 -4.11 6.19
N ALA A 91 9.81 -4.78 6.91
CA ALA A 91 9.93 -4.99 8.35
C ALA A 91 11.10 -5.90 8.71
N ASP A 92 11.60 -6.73 7.80
CA ASP A 92 12.78 -7.58 8.02
C ASP A 92 14.09 -6.80 7.84
N ASN A 93 14.03 -5.69 7.09
CA ASN A 93 15.14 -4.76 6.90
C ASN A 93 14.64 -3.32 7.09
N PRO A 94 14.24 -2.95 8.33
CA PRO A 94 13.63 -1.67 8.60
C PRO A 94 14.63 -0.53 8.36
N TRP A 95 14.13 0.68 8.13
CA TRP A 95 15.00 1.85 8.11
C TRP A 95 15.67 2.05 9.48
N PRO A 96 16.90 2.60 9.53
CA PRO A 96 17.59 2.85 10.79
C PRO A 96 16.80 3.74 11.76
N ASP A 97 15.95 4.61 11.23
CA ASP A 97 15.13 5.59 11.94
C ASP A 97 13.66 5.17 12.10
N ALA A 98 13.31 3.91 11.79
CA ALA A 98 11.93 3.44 11.93
C ALA A 98 11.49 3.45 13.42
N PRO A 99 10.39 4.12 13.79
CA PRO A 99 9.93 4.18 15.18
C PRO A 99 9.64 2.77 15.74
N PRO A 100 10.26 2.35 16.86
CA PRO A 100 10.14 0.98 17.37
C PRO A 100 8.70 0.56 17.65
N GLN A 101 7.90 1.45 18.27
CA GLN A 101 6.49 1.17 18.60
C GLN A 101 5.63 0.96 17.35
N TRP A 102 5.90 1.72 16.28
CA TRP A 102 5.20 1.55 15.01
C TRP A 102 5.59 0.23 14.36
N LEU A 103 6.90 -0.11 14.34
CA LEU A 103 7.40 -1.37 13.78
C LEU A 103 6.83 -2.59 14.52
N GLU A 104 6.76 -2.54 15.84
CA GLU A 104 6.16 -3.60 16.65
C GLU A 104 4.67 -3.78 16.33
N SER A 105 3.91 -2.68 16.27
CA SER A 105 2.50 -2.70 15.85
C SER A 105 2.35 -3.28 14.44
N PHE A 106 3.15 -2.80 13.49
CA PHE A 106 3.14 -3.23 12.09
C PHE A 106 3.37 -4.75 11.98
N ARG A 107 4.38 -5.28 12.67
CA ARG A 107 4.64 -6.74 12.74
C ARG A 107 3.53 -7.50 13.47
N GLY A 108 3.00 -6.95 14.55
CA GLY A 108 1.95 -7.57 15.36
C GLY A 108 0.65 -7.85 14.59
N PHE A 109 0.36 -7.06 13.54
CA PHE A 109 -0.76 -7.31 12.63
C PHE A 109 -0.38 -8.14 11.39
N GLY A 110 0.80 -8.78 11.41
CA GLY A 110 1.27 -9.63 10.31
C GLY A 110 1.67 -8.86 9.05
N LEU A 111 1.89 -7.55 9.13
CA LEU A 111 2.34 -6.74 8.00
C LEU A 111 3.86 -6.88 7.87
N ARG A 112 4.34 -7.01 6.62
CA ARG A 112 5.76 -7.27 6.35
C ARG A 112 6.40 -6.22 5.46
N ASN A 113 5.78 -5.87 4.35
CA ASN A 113 6.36 -4.87 3.45
C ASN A 113 5.28 -3.92 2.88
N VAL A 114 5.71 -2.72 2.53
CA VAL A 114 4.86 -1.66 2.02
C VAL A 114 5.48 -1.09 0.76
N LEU A 115 4.64 -0.85 -0.24
CA LEU A 115 4.91 0.10 -1.32
C LEU A 115 3.85 1.20 -1.22
N ALA A 116 4.28 2.40 -0.90
CA ALA A 116 3.41 3.57 -0.86
C ALA A 116 3.74 4.51 -2.00
N HIS A 117 2.71 5.01 -2.67
CA HIS A 117 2.80 6.07 -3.64
C HIS A 117 1.61 7.00 -3.50
N ALA A 118 1.83 8.26 -3.78
CA ALA A 118 0.80 9.27 -3.68
C ALA A 118 1.12 10.38 -4.67
N GLN A 119 0.07 11.09 -5.08
CA GLN A 119 0.14 12.18 -6.04
C GLN A 119 -0.67 13.37 -5.52
N TRP A 120 -0.08 14.55 -5.63
CA TRP A 120 -0.76 15.82 -5.42
C TRP A 120 -1.34 16.32 -6.73
N ASP A 121 -2.61 16.66 -6.73
CA ASP A 121 -3.24 17.47 -7.75
C ASP A 121 -3.11 18.95 -7.32
N THR A 122 -2.18 19.65 -7.96
CA THR A 122 -1.91 21.06 -7.69
C THR A 122 -3.03 21.99 -8.18
N GLU A 123 -3.87 21.55 -9.11
CA GLU A 123 -5.00 22.34 -9.62
C GLU A 123 -6.20 22.28 -8.66
N ARG A 124 -6.39 21.12 -8.03
CA ARG A 124 -7.50 20.88 -7.09
C ARG A 124 -7.12 21.05 -5.62
N VAL A 125 -5.84 21.33 -5.33
CA VAL A 125 -5.28 21.47 -3.97
C VAL A 125 -5.56 20.23 -3.11
N ALA A 126 -5.60 19.06 -3.74
CA ALA A 126 -5.97 17.79 -3.11
C ALA A 126 -5.00 16.69 -3.53
N GLY A 127 -4.86 15.65 -2.73
CA GLY A 127 -3.95 14.55 -2.99
C GLY A 127 -4.60 13.20 -2.78
N LEU A 128 -4.25 12.27 -3.66
CA LEU A 128 -4.54 10.87 -3.48
C LEU A 128 -3.29 10.19 -2.92
N ILE A 129 -3.42 9.64 -1.72
CA ILE A 129 -2.43 8.77 -1.11
C ILE A 129 -2.86 7.32 -1.30
N THR A 130 -1.96 6.47 -1.77
CA THR A 130 -2.20 5.04 -1.94
C THR A 130 -1.05 4.26 -1.34
N ALA A 131 -1.29 3.60 -0.21
CA ALA A 131 -0.34 2.68 0.37
C ALA A 131 -0.82 1.23 0.16
N CYS A 132 -0.03 0.48 -0.61
CA CYS A 132 -0.22 -0.94 -0.84
C CYS A 132 0.63 -1.71 0.17
N ILE A 133 0.01 -2.58 0.96
CA ILE A 133 0.72 -3.44 1.90
C ILE A 133 0.72 -4.86 1.37
N ALA A 134 1.91 -5.34 1.02
CA ALA A 134 2.09 -6.71 0.59
C ALA A 134 2.51 -7.58 1.78
N CYS A 135 1.96 -8.79 1.79
CA CYS A 135 2.26 -9.79 2.81
C CYS A 135 2.60 -11.16 2.15
N ARG A 136 3.12 -11.10 0.92
CA ARG A 136 3.78 -12.22 0.22
C ARG A 136 5.31 -12.12 0.43
N PRO A 137 6.06 -13.23 0.35
CA PRO A 137 7.51 -13.19 0.52
C PRO A 137 8.13 -12.29 -0.54
N ARG A 138 8.98 -11.35 -0.08
CA ARG A 138 9.81 -10.40 -0.82
C ARG A 138 9.18 -9.89 -2.12
N LEU A 139 8.66 -8.66 -2.10
CA LEU A 139 8.41 -7.89 -3.33
C LEU A 139 9.75 -7.72 -4.06
N GLU A 140 10.12 -8.67 -4.91
CA GLU A 140 11.07 -8.42 -5.97
C GLU A 140 10.36 -7.49 -6.96
N ILE A 141 10.56 -6.19 -6.80
CA ILE A 141 10.24 -5.21 -7.84
C ILE A 141 11.28 -5.41 -8.95
N THR A 142 11.23 -6.58 -9.60
CA THR A 142 12.08 -6.90 -10.74
C THR A 142 11.58 -6.06 -11.89
N LYS A 143 12.46 -5.20 -12.43
CA LYS A 143 12.27 -4.63 -13.77
C LYS A 143 11.95 -5.79 -14.72
N ARG A 144 10.69 -5.95 -15.11
CA ARG A 144 10.29 -6.99 -16.08
C ARG A 144 10.90 -6.66 -17.43
N ASN A 145 12.04 -7.26 -17.71
CA ASN A 145 12.33 -7.77 -19.05
C ASN A 145 12.55 -9.28 -18.91
N SER A 146 11.89 -10.02 -19.80
CA SER A 146 11.93 -11.47 -20.04
C SER A 146 10.97 -12.39 -19.24
N LEU A 147 10.40 -13.31 -20.02
CA LEU A 147 9.27 -14.23 -19.82
C LEU A 147 9.63 -15.48 -18.97
N PRO A 148 8.64 -16.32 -18.58
CA PRO A 148 8.77 -17.24 -17.46
C PRO A 148 9.33 -18.59 -17.89
N ASN A 149 10.21 -19.16 -17.08
CA ASN A 149 10.45 -20.60 -17.06
C ASN A 149 10.18 -21.14 -15.66
N SER A 150 9.10 -21.92 -15.57
CA SER A 150 8.83 -23.04 -14.66
C SER A 150 9.75 -23.22 -13.44
N CYS A 151 9.16 -23.20 -12.24
CA CYS A 151 9.80 -23.79 -11.06
C CYS A 151 8.91 -24.89 -10.46
N PRO A 152 9.20 -26.17 -10.71
CA PRO A 152 8.52 -27.32 -10.13
C PRO A 152 9.29 -27.80 -8.89
N CYS A 153 9.15 -27.11 -7.75
CA CYS A 153 9.85 -27.53 -6.50
C CYS A 153 8.91 -27.79 -5.31
N CYS A 154 7.60 -27.66 -5.48
CA CYS A 154 6.62 -27.97 -4.43
C CYS A 154 5.89 -29.29 -4.73
N THR A 155 6.62 -30.39 -4.84
CA THR A 155 6.05 -31.74 -4.70
C THR A 155 6.50 -32.31 -3.37
N ARG A 156 5.52 -32.56 -2.48
CA ARG A 156 5.66 -33.31 -1.23
C ARG A 156 6.39 -34.65 -1.49
N SER A 157 7.15 -35.09 -0.49
CA SER A 157 6.97 -36.42 0.11
C SER A 157 7.63 -36.46 1.49
N SER A 158 6.82 -36.79 2.49
CA SER A 158 7.28 -37.32 3.77
C SER A 158 7.79 -38.75 3.59
N VAL A 159 8.28 -39.34 4.69
CA VAL A 159 8.76 -40.71 4.89
C VAL A 159 10.27 -40.86 4.64
N ALA A 160 11.06 -40.85 5.71
CA ALA A 160 11.40 -42.03 6.51
C ALA A 160 11.92 -41.59 7.88
#